data_AF-K6IGE2-F1
#
_entry.id   AF-K6IGE2-F1
#
_cell.length_a   1.000
_cell.length_b   1.000
_cell.length_c   1.000
_cell.angle_alpha   90.00
_cell.angle_beta   90.00
_cell.angle_gamma   90.00
#
_symmetry.space_group_name_H-M   'P 1'
#
loop_
_entity.id
_entity.type
_entity.pdbx_description
1 polymer ?
#
loop_
_entity_poly.entity_id
_entity_poly.type
_entity_poly.pdbx_seq_one_letter_code
_entity_poly.pdbx_strand_id
1 'polypeptide(L)'
;METIDKNYNDFSVGDFVNFTRNFTISDFENFSLLSGDKNPLHHNEDYAAISKFGKIIIPVYLLASPLSTIAGMIFPGHRSLILNTNFKALKPAFYNRTIHYSGKVVSKNDSKSVLTIRVIAIDNLEILLEAELNVQVRDDLRKDKWKENQFFEVKKESDILTVLITGAAGEIAREVAKKLAIKGYQLILQCRTMSQSILKVKEECERLGVSAKIVVADLANPLERSQLLEQLKQVSNVTAFVHAASPRLDSSFLDLVEVNFLSLKDISNCVIPSMLNVQKGKIIFIGSSSLQYLPDNWEYYTAAKAAGQTWINSIHKKYSKYGIDAFTLAPGFVQTSFSTAYRDSNTVDLIPEEVAESVVNLISDQIDVQGNYLWLETGFLKTGTYGFYENVSSAQKSNVDYSQKDLKFSSSIDDSSINALLSEFFKTPAGYDIEQGGLNITPGWDSLKHIELLLFLESRLGIKFTSGEVDKTTRTFALKELVNAKRK
;
A
#
# COMPACT_ATOMS: atom_id res chain seq x y z
N MET A 1 -33.50 4.00 8.65
CA MET A 1 -32.40 3.61 7.74
C MET A 1 -32.92 2.48 6.90
N GLU A 2 -32.87 2.58 5.57
CA GLU A 2 -33.39 1.54 4.69
C GLU A 2 -32.62 0.23 4.87
N THR A 3 -33.35 -0.86 5.09
CA THR A 3 -32.84 -2.22 5.06
C THR A 3 -32.13 -2.48 3.74
N ILE A 4 -30.92 -3.02 3.79
CA ILE A 4 -30.33 -3.69 2.64
C ILE A 4 -30.83 -5.13 2.69
N ASP A 5 -32.11 -5.34 2.37
CA ASP A 5 -32.55 -6.64 1.83
C ASP A 5 -32.67 -6.45 0.32
N LYS A 6 -31.52 -6.55 -0.32
CA LYS A 6 -31.36 -6.24 -1.73
C LYS A 6 -31.33 -7.52 -2.54
N ASN A 7 -31.73 -7.42 -3.81
CA ASN A 7 -31.50 -8.52 -4.73
C ASN A 7 -30.02 -8.59 -5.11
N TYR A 8 -29.60 -9.73 -5.64
CA TYR A 8 -28.21 -9.94 -6.07
C TYR A 8 -27.70 -8.86 -7.04
N ASN A 9 -28.58 -8.41 -7.95
CA ASN A 9 -28.25 -7.42 -8.97
C ASN A 9 -28.10 -6.00 -8.42
N ASP A 10 -28.58 -5.72 -7.21
CA ASP A 10 -28.50 -4.39 -6.59
C ASP A 10 -27.16 -4.15 -5.86
N PHE A 11 -26.27 -5.15 -5.86
CA PHE A 11 -24.92 -5.08 -5.33
C PHE A 11 -23.90 -4.83 -6.43
N SER A 12 -22.93 -3.97 -6.16
CA SER A 12 -21.75 -3.76 -7.00
C SER A 12 -20.47 -4.10 -6.26
N VAL A 13 -19.44 -4.52 -7.01
CA VAL A 13 -18.09 -4.62 -6.45
C VAL A 13 -17.67 -3.21 -6.02
N GLY A 14 -17.22 -3.07 -4.77
CA GLY A 14 -16.96 -1.75 -4.17
C GLY A 14 -17.90 -1.41 -3.01
N ASP A 15 -19.12 -1.94 -3.01
CA ASP A 15 -20.11 -1.73 -1.94
C ASP A 15 -19.50 -2.10 -0.58
N PHE A 16 -19.63 -1.20 0.40
CA PHE A 16 -19.08 -1.40 1.73
C PHE A 16 -20.09 -1.10 2.84
N VAL A 17 -19.79 -1.61 4.03
CA VAL A 17 -20.44 -1.26 5.29
C VAL A 17 -19.36 -1.06 6.34
N ASN A 18 -19.59 -0.14 7.27
CA ASN A 18 -18.81 -0.10 8.50
C ASN A 18 -19.69 0.16 9.72
N PHE A 19 -19.24 -0.34 10.85
CA PHE A 19 -19.84 -0.07 12.16
C PHE A 19 -18.83 -0.31 13.26
N THR A 20 -19.18 0.08 14.48
CA THR A 20 -18.33 -0.11 15.65
C THR A 20 -18.96 -1.09 16.64
N ARG A 21 -18.12 -1.85 17.34
CA ARG A 21 -18.54 -2.68 18.47
C ARG A 21 -17.56 -2.53 19.63
N ASN A 22 -18.10 -2.46 20.83
CA ASN A 22 -17.33 -2.57 22.07
C ASN A 22 -17.69 -3.89 22.74
N PHE A 23 -16.68 -4.66 23.15
CA PHE A 23 -16.87 -5.91 23.89
C PHE A 23 -16.49 -5.70 25.34
N THR A 24 -17.35 -6.18 26.22
CA THR A 24 -17.23 -6.13 27.67
C THR A 24 -17.00 -7.53 28.24
N ILE A 25 -16.71 -7.59 29.54
CA ILE A 25 -16.66 -8.87 30.26
C ILE A 25 -18.00 -9.60 30.22
N SER A 26 -19.12 -8.88 30.25
CA SER A 26 -20.45 -9.50 30.14
C SER A 26 -20.67 -10.17 28.77
N ASP A 27 -20.13 -9.60 27.69
CA ASP A 27 -20.13 -10.26 26.37
C ASP A 27 -19.34 -11.58 26.41
N PHE A 28 -18.21 -11.60 27.14
CA PHE A 28 -17.44 -12.83 27.35
C PHE A 28 -18.19 -13.85 28.19
N GLU A 29 -18.88 -13.46 29.24
CA GLU A 29 -19.68 -14.39 30.06
C GLU A 29 -20.75 -15.09 29.23
N ASN A 30 -21.49 -14.32 28.41
CA ASN A 30 -22.47 -14.87 27.48
C ASN A 30 -21.83 -15.80 26.44
N PHE A 31 -20.69 -15.40 25.88
CA PHE A 31 -19.92 -16.23 24.95
C PHE A 31 -19.41 -17.51 25.61
N SER A 32 -18.93 -17.44 26.85
CA SER A 32 -18.41 -18.58 27.62
C SER A 32 -19.50 -19.59 27.94
N LEU A 33 -20.70 -19.11 28.29
CA LEU A 33 -21.88 -19.96 28.49
C LEU A 33 -22.30 -20.70 27.22
N LEU A 34 -22.25 -20.03 26.06
CA LEU A 34 -22.65 -20.62 24.78
C LEU A 34 -21.59 -21.57 24.20
N SER A 35 -20.32 -21.16 24.25
CA SER A 35 -19.20 -21.86 23.60
C SER A 35 -18.52 -22.90 24.48
N GLY A 36 -18.66 -22.78 25.81
CA GLY A 36 -17.89 -23.53 26.78
C GLY A 36 -16.44 -23.05 26.95
N ASP A 37 -16.02 -21.98 26.26
CA ASP A 37 -14.68 -21.42 26.41
C ASP A 37 -14.54 -20.71 27.77
N LYS A 38 -13.78 -21.34 28.66
CA LYS A 38 -13.45 -20.82 29.99
C LYS A 38 -11.96 -20.54 30.14
N ASN A 39 -11.26 -20.24 29.05
CA ASN A 39 -9.83 -19.98 29.11
C ASN A 39 -9.53 -18.74 29.99
N PRO A 40 -8.66 -18.86 31.01
CA PRO A 40 -8.33 -17.76 31.92
C PRO A 40 -7.70 -16.54 31.23
N LEU A 41 -7.13 -16.69 30.02
CA LEU A 41 -6.64 -15.55 29.22
C LEU A 41 -7.69 -14.48 28.93
N HIS A 42 -8.97 -14.83 29.04
CA HIS A 42 -10.08 -13.95 28.67
C HIS A 42 -10.75 -13.25 29.85
N HIS A 43 -10.46 -13.65 31.10
CA HIS A 43 -11.17 -13.13 32.28
C HIS A 43 -10.35 -13.09 33.58
N ASN A 44 -9.20 -13.75 33.66
CA ASN A 44 -8.35 -13.73 34.85
C ASN A 44 -7.16 -12.80 34.62
N GLU A 45 -7.12 -11.68 35.35
CA GLU A 45 -6.07 -10.67 35.20
C GLU A 45 -4.68 -11.20 35.59
N ASP A 46 -4.57 -11.94 36.69
CA ASP A 46 -3.30 -12.51 37.16
C ASP A 46 -2.71 -13.49 36.14
N TYR A 47 -3.57 -14.34 35.58
CA TYR A 47 -3.17 -15.29 34.54
C TYR A 47 -2.76 -14.58 33.24
N ALA A 48 -3.48 -13.52 32.86
CA ALA A 48 -3.18 -12.79 31.64
C ALA A 48 -1.93 -11.90 31.78
N ALA A 49 -1.64 -11.40 32.99
CA ALA A 49 -0.46 -10.60 33.29
C ALA A 49 0.86 -11.35 33.06
N ILE A 50 0.89 -12.66 33.35
CA ILE A 50 2.06 -13.52 33.08
C ILE A 50 2.15 -14.00 31.62
N SER A 51 1.11 -13.78 30.82
CA SER A 51 1.10 -14.14 29.40
C SER A 51 1.86 -13.10 28.57
N LYS A 52 2.22 -13.44 27.33
CA LYS A 52 2.81 -12.48 26.37
C LYS A 52 1.94 -11.27 26.06
N PHE A 53 0.65 -11.28 26.44
CA PHE A 53 -0.28 -10.19 26.20
C PHE A 53 -0.31 -9.18 27.36
N GLY A 54 0.11 -9.58 28.57
CA GLY A 54 0.17 -8.74 29.76
C GLY A 54 -1.17 -8.28 30.36
N LYS A 55 -2.30 -8.60 29.70
CA LYS A 55 -3.67 -8.29 30.15
C LYS A 55 -4.68 -9.17 29.43
N ILE A 56 -5.89 -9.24 29.97
CA ILE A 56 -6.97 -10.05 29.40
C ILE A 56 -7.32 -9.61 27.98
N ILE A 57 -7.55 -10.60 27.10
CA ILE A 57 -7.85 -10.37 25.68
C ILE A 57 -9.23 -10.93 25.32
N ILE A 58 -9.83 -10.40 24.26
CA ILE A 58 -11.10 -10.91 23.72
C ILE A 58 -10.83 -12.26 23.03
N PRO A 59 -11.65 -13.31 23.26
CA PRO A 59 -11.57 -14.55 22.49
C PRO A 59 -11.73 -14.29 21.00
N VAL A 60 -10.93 -14.99 20.19
CA VAL A 60 -10.91 -14.77 18.74
C VAL A 60 -12.29 -14.95 18.09
N TYR A 61 -13.08 -15.93 18.54
CA TYR A 61 -14.43 -16.15 18.02
C TYR A 61 -15.46 -15.12 18.50
N LEU A 62 -15.25 -14.53 19.69
CA LEU A 62 -16.07 -13.39 20.13
C LEU A 62 -15.77 -12.17 19.25
N LEU A 63 -14.49 -11.90 18.96
CA LEU A 63 -14.06 -10.87 18.01
C LEU A 63 -14.60 -11.15 16.59
N ALA A 64 -14.64 -12.41 16.15
CA ALA A 64 -15.16 -12.79 14.83
C ALA A 64 -16.70 -12.83 14.77
N SER A 65 -17.42 -12.75 15.90
CA SER A 65 -18.88 -12.85 15.93
C SER A 65 -19.61 -11.87 14.99
N PRO A 66 -19.15 -10.61 14.77
CA PRO A 66 -19.84 -9.69 13.86
C PRO A 66 -19.73 -10.08 12.38
N LEU A 67 -18.85 -11.02 11.99
CA LEU A 67 -18.82 -11.57 10.63
C LEU A 67 -20.15 -12.21 10.25
N SER A 68 -20.77 -12.91 11.21
CA SER A 68 -22.11 -13.50 11.05
C SER A 68 -23.17 -12.42 10.81
N THR A 69 -23.07 -11.30 11.52
CA THR A 69 -23.98 -10.16 11.32
C THR A 69 -23.81 -9.52 9.95
N ILE A 70 -22.57 -9.32 9.50
CA ILE A 70 -22.28 -8.77 8.17
C ILE A 70 -22.89 -9.66 7.08
N ALA A 71 -22.60 -10.96 7.10
CA ALA A 71 -23.09 -11.87 6.07
C ALA A 71 -24.60 -12.15 6.18
N GLY A 72 -25.13 -12.22 7.40
CA GLY A 72 -26.50 -12.64 7.67
C GLY A 72 -27.54 -11.53 7.60
N MET A 73 -27.13 -10.27 7.85
CA MET A 73 -28.07 -9.18 8.09
C MET A 73 -27.77 -7.91 7.29
N ILE A 74 -26.56 -7.76 6.73
CA ILE A 74 -26.14 -6.55 6.03
C ILE A 74 -25.89 -6.82 4.54
N PHE A 75 -25.02 -7.78 4.25
CA PHE A 75 -24.62 -8.17 2.90
C PHE A 75 -24.91 -9.65 2.66
N PRO A 76 -25.98 -10.01 1.93
CA PRO A 76 -26.95 -9.16 1.23
C PRO A 76 -28.17 -8.66 2.03
N GLY A 77 -28.28 -9.06 3.30
CA GLY A 77 -29.50 -8.93 4.11
C GLY A 77 -29.95 -10.29 4.64
N HIS A 78 -31.18 -10.35 5.18
CA HIS A 78 -31.71 -11.57 5.81
C HIS A 78 -31.87 -12.76 4.84
N ARG A 79 -31.97 -12.51 3.53
CA ARG A 79 -31.99 -13.54 2.47
C ARG A 79 -30.57 -13.94 2.08
N SER A 80 -29.86 -14.54 3.03
CA SER A 80 -28.45 -14.89 2.91
C SER A 80 -28.15 -16.32 3.35
N LEU A 81 -27.14 -16.91 2.72
CA LEU A 81 -26.57 -18.19 3.14
C LEU A 81 -25.05 -18.10 3.13
N ILE A 82 -24.43 -18.25 4.29
CA ILE A 82 -22.97 -18.30 4.42
C ILE A 82 -22.50 -19.66 3.91
N LEU A 83 -21.75 -19.65 2.80
CA LEU A 83 -21.17 -20.87 2.22
C LEU A 83 -19.79 -21.17 2.81
N ASN A 84 -19.01 -20.13 3.07
CA ASN A 84 -17.66 -20.25 3.63
C ASN A 84 -17.26 -18.97 4.36
N THR A 85 -16.51 -19.15 5.45
CA THR A 85 -15.89 -18.07 6.22
C THR A 85 -14.46 -18.47 6.53
N ASN A 86 -13.51 -17.68 6.04
CA ASN A 86 -12.10 -17.81 6.42
C ASN A 86 -11.66 -16.52 7.11
N PHE A 87 -10.96 -16.61 8.24
CA PHE A 87 -10.43 -15.43 8.91
C PHE A 87 -9.10 -15.71 9.60
N LYS A 88 -8.31 -14.65 9.79
CA LYS A 88 -7.05 -14.66 10.51
C LYS A 88 -7.07 -13.60 11.60
N ALA A 89 -6.78 -14.00 12.83
CA ALA A 89 -6.46 -13.07 13.91
C ALA A 89 -5.01 -12.62 13.75
N LEU A 90 -4.81 -11.33 13.47
CA LEU A 90 -3.50 -10.74 13.23
C LEU A 90 -2.90 -10.18 14.52
N LYS A 91 -3.73 -9.62 15.41
CA LYS A 91 -3.34 -8.98 16.67
C LYS A 91 -4.37 -9.26 17.78
N PRO A 92 -3.95 -9.28 19.06
CA PRO A 92 -4.88 -9.40 20.17
C PRO A 92 -5.81 -8.18 20.26
N ALA A 93 -7.07 -8.43 20.61
CA ALA A 93 -8.05 -7.40 20.88
C ALA A 93 -8.32 -7.33 22.38
N PHE A 94 -8.63 -6.14 22.89
CA PHE A 94 -8.82 -5.89 24.33
C PHE A 94 -10.23 -5.36 24.61
N TYR A 95 -10.79 -5.74 25.75
CA TYR A 95 -12.11 -5.29 26.20
C TYR A 95 -12.18 -3.77 26.38
N ASN A 96 -13.41 -3.24 26.36
CA ASN A 96 -13.72 -1.83 26.58
C ASN A 96 -13.06 -0.88 25.56
N ARG A 97 -12.74 -1.39 24.37
CA ARG A 97 -12.22 -0.61 23.24
C ARG A 97 -13.22 -0.62 22.10
N THR A 98 -13.31 0.50 21.40
CA THR A 98 -14.12 0.61 20.18
C THR A 98 -13.40 -0.07 19.03
N ILE A 99 -13.95 -1.18 18.54
CA ILE A 99 -13.44 -1.89 17.37
C ILE A 99 -14.29 -1.51 16.17
N HIS A 100 -13.65 -1.04 15.10
CA HIS A 100 -14.29 -0.70 13.84
C HIS A 100 -14.28 -1.92 12.92
N TYR A 101 -15.45 -2.30 12.39
CA TYR A 101 -15.58 -3.33 11.38
C TYR A 101 -15.85 -2.68 10.03
N SER A 102 -15.16 -3.11 8.99
CA SER A 102 -15.45 -2.74 7.61
C SER A 102 -15.62 -3.99 6.77
N GLY A 103 -16.77 -4.15 6.12
CA GLY A 103 -17.05 -5.19 5.13
C GLY A 103 -17.13 -4.57 3.74
N LYS A 104 -16.53 -5.20 2.73
CA LYS A 104 -16.55 -4.73 1.33
C LYS A 104 -16.75 -5.87 0.36
N VAL A 105 -17.66 -5.72 -0.60
CA VAL A 105 -17.86 -6.66 -1.70
C VAL A 105 -16.67 -6.55 -2.64
N VAL A 106 -15.86 -7.61 -2.73
CA VAL A 106 -14.64 -7.65 -3.54
C VAL A 106 -14.82 -8.40 -4.86
N SER A 107 -15.80 -9.30 -4.93
CA SER A 107 -16.17 -9.97 -6.17
C SER A 107 -17.60 -10.51 -6.14
N LYS A 108 -18.10 -10.83 -7.32
CA LYS A 108 -19.44 -11.34 -7.59
C LYS A 108 -19.35 -12.59 -8.47
N ASN A 109 -20.09 -13.63 -8.12
CA ASN A 109 -20.28 -14.82 -8.96
C ASN A 109 -21.74 -14.91 -9.40
N ASP A 110 -22.02 -14.50 -10.63
CA ASP A 110 -23.38 -14.35 -11.14
C ASP A 110 -24.12 -15.70 -11.22
N SER A 111 -23.44 -16.75 -11.69
CA SER A 111 -24.03 -18.08 -11.88
C SER A 111 -24.59 -18.71 -10.61
N LYS A 112 -24.03 -18.36 -9.44
CA LYS A 112 -24.46 -18.88 -8.13
C LYS A 112 -25.10 -17.81 -7.24
N SER A 113 -25.16 -16.57 -7.71
CA SER A 113 -25.57 -15.40 -6.92
C SER A 113 -24.78 -15.26 -5.62
N VAL A 114 -23.47 -15.44 -5.69
CA VAL A 114 -22.57 -15.38 -4.53
C VAL A 114 -21.80 -14.06 -4.51
N LEU A 115 -21.71 -13.44 -3.34
CA LEU A 115 -20.86 -12.32 -3.02
C LEU A 115 -19.62 -12.82 -2.26
N THR A 116 -18.44 -12.38 -2.66
CA THR A 116 -17.23 -12.49 -1.83
C THR A 116 -17.01 -11.17 -1.11
N ILE A 117 -16.99 -11.21 0.21
CA ILE A 117 -16.93 -10.03 1.08
C ILE A 117 -15.65 -10.09 1.90
N ARG A 118 -14.78 -9.08 1.75
CA ARG A 118 -13.64 -8.87 2.63
C ARG A 118 -14.10 -8.13 3.87
N VAL A 119 -13.77 -8.64 5.05
CA VAL A 119 -14.03 -7.95 6.33
C VAL A 119 -12.71 -7.71 7.06
N ILE A 120 -12.56 -6.52 7.62
CA ILE A 120 -11.47 -6.19 8.55
C ILE A 120 -12.03 -5.64 9.86
N ALA A 121 -11.41 -6.02 10.97
CA ALA A 121 -11.63 -5.44 12.30
C ALA A 121 -10.42 -4.59 12.67
N ILE A 122 -10.66 -3.35 13.09
CA ILE A 122 -9.65 -2.30 13.21
C ILE A 122 -9.75 -1.67 14.60
N ASP A 123 -8.61 -1.44 15.26
CA ASP A 123 -8.46 -0.57 16.42
C ASP A 123 -7.43 0.50 16.08
N ASN A 124 -7.92 1.71 15.82
CA ASN A 124 -7.13 2.83 15.31
C ASN A 124 -6.37 2.48 14.02
N LEU A 125 -5.04 2.29 14.08
CA LEU A 125 -4.18 1.95 12.93
C LEU A 125 -3.95 0.45 12.76
N GLU A 126 -4.42 -0.35 13.72
CA GLU A 126 -4.12 -1.76 13.80
C GLU A 126 -5.26 -2.62 13.31
N ILE A 127 -4.93 -3.54 12.41
CA ILE A 127 -5.89 -4.51 11.90
C ILE A 127 -5.77 -5.73 12.79
N LEU A 128 -6.83 -5.99 13.53
CA LEU A 128 -6.92 -7.05 14.53
C LEU A 128 -7.28 -8.39 13.87
N LEU A 129 -8.18 -8.34 12.89
CA LEU A 129 -8.70 -9.50 12.18
C LEU A 129 -8.93 -9.15 10.70
N GLU A 130 -8.59 -10.08 9.81
CA GLU A 130 -8.98 -10.05 8.40
C GLU A 130 -9.79 -11.30 8.08
N ALA A 131 -10.84 -11.18 7.28
CA ALA A 131 -11.71 -12.27 6.89
C ALA A 131 -12.20 -12.14 5.45
N GLU A 132 -12.54 -13.28 4.87
CA GLU A 132 -13.23 -13.42 3.60
C GLU A 132 -14.45 -14.31 3.78
N LEU A 133 -15.62 -13.78 3.38
CA LEU A 133 -16.91 -14.46 3.47
C LEU A 133 -17.42 -14.72 2.06
N ASN A 134 -17.88 -15.94 1.79
CA ASN A 134 -18.65 -16.25 0.59
C ASN A 134 -20.10 -16.43 0.97
N VAL A 135 -20.95 -15.49 0.53
CA VAL A 135 -22.35 -15.39 0.93
C VAL A 135 -23.23 -15.47 -0.30
N GLN A 136 -24.10 -16.47 -0.33
CA GLN A 136 -25.10 -16.60 -1.39
C GLN A 136 -26.30 -15.69 -1.09
N VAL A 137 -26.70 -14.92 -2.09
CA VAL A 137 -27.93 -14.12 -2.08
C VAL A 137 -29.08 -15.02 -2.49
N ARG A 138 -30.11 -15.08 -1.65
CA ARG A 138 -31.25 -16.00 -1.79
C ARG A 138 -32.47 -15.26 -2.32
N ASP A 139 -32.36 -14.81 -3.56
CA ASP A 139 -33.45 -14.11 -4.27
C ASP A 139 -34.70 -14.99 -4.47
N ASP A 140 -34.55 -16.31 -4.33
CA ASP A 140 -35.63 -17.30 -4.36
C ASP A 140 -36.53 -17.28 -3.11
N LEU A 141 -36.08 -16.67 -2.02
CA LEU A 141 -36.84 -16.57 -0.78
C LEU A 141 -37.76 -15.34 -0.77
N ARG A 142 -38.88 -15.44 -0.04
CA ARG A 142 -39.87 -14.37 0.09
C ARG A 142 -39.26 -13.14 0.77
N LYS A 143 -39.64 -11.96 0.28
CA LYS A 143 -39.37 -10.67 0.94
C LYS A 143 -40.36 -10.47 2.09
N ASP A 144 -40.24 -11.28 3.13
CA ASP A 144 -41.04 -11.08 4.34
C ASP A 144 -40.50 -9.87 5.12
N LYS A 145 -41.38 -9.10 5.77
CA LYS A 145 -40.96 -8.00 6.65
C LYS A 145 -40.42 -8.55 7.97
N TRP A 146 -39.16 -8.98 7.99
CA TRP A 146 -38.48 -9.35 9.24
C TRP A 146 -38.13 -8.11 10.07
N LYS A 147 -38.33 -8.19 11.39
CA LYS A 147 -37.98 -7.10 12.31
C LYS A 147 -36.47 -6.87 12.28
N GLU A 148 -36.12 -5.61 12.05
CA GLU A 148 -34.76 -5.15 11.81
C GLU A 148 -33.87 -5.29 13.04
N ASN A 149 -32.63 -5.75 12.82
CA ASN A 149 -31.55 -5.55 13.78
C ASN A 149 -31.12 -4.08 13.70
N GLN A 150 -31.54 -3.26 14.66
CA GLN A 150 -31.29 -1.80 14.75
C GLN A 150 -29.83 -1.41 15.04
N PHE A 151 -28.88 -2.33 14.91
CA PHE A 151 -27.54 -2.16 15.45
C PHE A 151 -26.57 -1.38 14.55
N PHE A 152 -26.92 -1.07 13.29
CA PHE A 152 -25.93 -0.57 12.31
C PHE A 152 -26.47 0.46 11.32
N GLU A 153 -25.62 1.44 10.98
CA GLU A 153 -25.80 2.37 9.87
C GLU A 153 -25.00 1.86 8.67
N VAL A 154 -25.65 1.60 7.53
CA VAL A 154 -24.93 1.27 6.29
C VAL A 154 -24.71 2.53 5.46
N LYS A 155 -23.44 2.84 5.18
CA LYS A 155 -23.02 3.98 4.35
C LYS A 155 -22.70 3.50 2.94
N LYS A 156 -23.11 4.24 1.90
CA LYS A 156 -22.90 3.86 0.50
C LYS A 156 -21.69 4.60 -0.08
N GLU A 157 -21.05 4.01 -1.09
CA GLU A 157 -19.89 4.60 -1.79
C GLU A 157 -20.18 5.96 -2.45
N SER A 158 -21.45 6.26 -2.73
CA SER A 158 -21.88 7.54 -3.32
C SER A 158 -21.79 8.75 -2.39
N ASP A 159 -21.39 8.56 -1.13
CA ASP A 159 -21.21 9.67 -0.19
C ASP A 159 -19.87 10.36 -0.47
N ILE A 160 -19.91 11.35 -1.35
CA ILE A 160 -19.05 12.54 -1.39
C ILE A 160 -17.62 12.30 -0.81
N LEU A 161 -16.66 12.00 -1.69
CA LEU A 161 -15.27 11.73 -1.34
C LEU A 161 -14.54 13.02 -0.97
N THR A 162 -13.88 13.03 0.19
CA THR A 162 -13.11 14.19 0.68
C THR A 162 -11.61 13.99 0.47
N VAL A 163 -10.94 15.01 -0.07
CA VAL A 163 -9.49 15.04 -0.25
C VAL A 163 -8.85 16.11 0.62
N LEU A 164 -7.88 15.71 1.44
CA LEU A 164 -7.01 16.62 2.18
C LEU A 164 -5.81 17.00 1.30
N ILE A 165 -5.53 18.30 1.18
CA ILE A 165 -4.36 18.81 0.46
C ILE A 165 -3.58 19.73 1.40
N THR A 166 -2.31 19.40 1.69
CA THR A 166 -1.42 20.29 2.46
C THR A 166 -0.64 21.21 1.54
N GLY A 167 -0.28 22.39 2.03
CA GLY A 167 0.42 23.38 1.22
C GLY A 167 -0.45 23.93 0.08
N ALA A 168 -1.78 23.94 0.25
CA ALA A 168 -2.76 24.27 -0.78
C ALA A 168 -2.63 25.69 -1.37
N ALA A 169 -1.87 26.58 -0.73
CA ALA A 169 -1.55 27.90 -1.27
C ALA A 169 -0.45 27.86 -2.36
N GLY A 170 0.34 26.78 -2.42
CA GLY A 170 1.45 26.58 -3.36
C GLY A 170 0.99 26.15 -4.75
N GLU A 171 1.74 26.51 -5.78
CA GLU A 171 1.36 26.39 -7.19
C GLU A 171 0.89 24.98 -7.61
N ILE A 172 1.65 23.93 -7.28
CA ILE A 172 1.27 22.54 -7.57
C ILE A 172 -0.06 22.17 -6.88
N ALA A 173 -0.17 22.48 -5.58
CA ALA A 173 -1.33 22.10 -4.78
C ALA A 173 -2.61 22.83 -5.20
N ARG A 174 -2.49 24.08 -5.69
CA ARG A 174 -3.61 24.84 -6.27
C ARG A 174 -4.18 24.15 -7.50
N GLU A 175 -3.32 23.71 -8.41
CA GLU A 175 -3.77 23.01 -9.62
C GLU A 175 -4.33 21.61 -9.31
N VAL A 176 -3.76 20.92 -8.32
CA VAL A 176 -4.36 19.67 -7.78
C VAL A 176 -5.77 19.92 -7.25
N ALA A 177 -5.95 20.95 -6.43
CA ALA A 177 -7.25 21.30 -5.85
C ALA A 177 -8.30 21.59 -6.93
N LYS A 178 -7.97 22.41 -7.94
CA LYS A 178 -8.88 22.73 -9.05
C LYS A 178 -9.27 21.49 -9.85
N LYS A 179 -8.31 20.66 -10.24
CA LYS A 179 -8.58 19.44 -11.02
C LYS A 179 -9.43 18.42 -10.23
N LEU A 180 -9.22 18.30 -8.93
CA LEU A 180 -10.06 17.45 -8.06
C LEU A 180 -11.47 18.04 -7.87
N ALA A 181 -11.60 19.36 -7.74
CA ALA A 181 -12.90 20.04 -7.69
C ALA A 181 -13.72 19.78 -8.96
N ILE A 182 -13.10 19.82 -10.15
CA ILE A 182 -13.74 19.48 -11.44
C ILE A 182 -14.29 18.04 -11.42
N LYS A 183 -13.60 17.11 -10.75
CA LYS A 183 -14.05 15.71 -10.59
C LYS A 183 -15.08 15.52 -9.46
N GLY A 184 -15.51 16.59 -8.78
CA GLY A 184 -16.56 16.56 -7.75
C GLY A 184 -16.09 16.19 -6.34
N TYR A 185 -14.77 16.16 -6.09
CA TYR A 185 -14.24 15.90 -4.75
C TYR A 185 -14.42 17.10 -3.83
N GLN A 186 -14.82 16.86 -2.58
CA GLN A 186 -14.77 17.91 -1.54
C GLN A 186 -13.33 18.07 -1.06
N LEU A 187 -12.97 19.28 -0.67
CA LEU A 187 -11.60 19.61 -0.39
C LEU A 187 -11.42 20.14 1.03
N ILE A 188 -10.39 19.63 1.70
CA ILE A 188 -9.81 20.25 2.89
C ILE A 188 -8.46 20.82 2.46
N LEU A 189 -8.37 22.14 2.46
CA LEU A 189 -7.23 22.87 1.96
C LEU A 189 -6.42 23.39 3.13
N GLN A 190 -5.36 22.68 3.50
CA GLN A 190 -4.45 23.12 4.55
C GLN A 190 -3.44 24.12 3.98
N CYS A 191 -3.23 25.23 4.69
CA CYS A 191 -2.19 26.22 4.39
C CYS A 191 -1.52 26.72 5.67
N ARG A 192 -0.29 27.23 5.56
CA ARG A 192 0.45 27.79 6.70
C ARG A 192 -0.18 29.07 7.24
N THR A 193 -0.58 29.98 6.36
CA THR A 193 -1.21 31.26 6.72
C THR A 193 -2.39 31.56 5.81
N MET A 194 -3.37 32.32 6.32
CA MET A 194 -4.47 32.82 5.50
C MET A 194 -3.94 33.86 4.51
N SER A 195 -4.09 33.60 3.22
CA SER A 195 -3.55 34.43 2.14
C SER A 195 -4.56 34.61 1.01
N GLN A 196 -4.36 35.63 0.16
CA GLN A 196 -5.25 35.86 -0.98
C GLN A 196 -5.24 34.72 -2.00
N SER A 197 -4.13 33.98 -2.13
CA SER A 197 -4.06 32.84 -3.04
C SER A 197 -4.96 31.69 -2.60
N ILE A 198 -4.98 31.35 -1.31
CA ILE A 198 -5.83 30.26 -0.82
C ILE A 198 -7.33 30.61 -0.84
N LEU A 199 -7.67 31.89 -0.61
CA LEU A 199 -9.05 32.37 -0.74
C LEU A 199 -9.55 32.24 -2.18
N LYS A 200 -8.74 32.62 -3.17
CA LYS A 200 -9.07 32.42 -4.59
C LYS A 200 -9.28 30.96 -4.96
N VAL A 201 -8.42 30.07 -4.46
CA VAL A 201 -8.55 28.62 -4.71
C VAL A 201 -9.86 28.08 -4.13
N LYS A 202 -10.21 28.47 -2.90
CA LYS A 202 -11.50 28.13 -2.28
C LYS A 202 -12.66 28.61 -3.15
N GLU A 203 -12.68 29.88 -3.54
CA GLU A 203 -13.75 30.42 -4.39
C GLU A 203 -13.87 29.70 -5.73
N GLU A 204 -12.74 29.41 -6.40
CA GLU A 204 -12.74 28.67 -7.66
C GLU A 204 -13.29 27.26 -7.50
N CYS A 205 -12.93 26.56 -6.42
CA CYS A 205 -13.47 25.23 -6.12
C CYS A 205 -14.98 25.29 -5.79
N GLU A 206 -15.42 26.28 -5.02
CA GLU A 206 -16.84 26.46 -4.68
C GLU A 206 -17.70 26.82 -5.90
N ARG A 207 -17.16 27.58 -6.86
CA ARG A 207 -17.82 27.84 -8.14
C ARG A 207 -18.00 26.58 -8.99
N LEU A 208 -17.18 25.56 -8.79
CA LEU A 208 -17.31 24.24 -9.43
C LEU A 208 -18.31 23.31 -8.71
N GLY A 209 -18.95 23.79 -7.63
CA GLY A 209 -20.01 23.05 -6.93
C GLY A 209 -19.52 22.11 -5.83
N VAL A 210 -18.25 22.21 -5.41
CA VAL A 210 -17.69 21.42 -4.30
C VAL A 210 -17.42 22.31 -3.07
N SER A 211 -17.57 21.76 -1.88
CA SER A 211 -17.14 22.40 -0.63
C SER A 211 -15.63 22.39 -0.53
N ALA A 212 -15.05 23.57 -0.24
CA ALA A 212 -13.63 23.73 0.03
C ALA A 212 -13.43 24.37 1.41
N LYS A 213 -13.05 23.56 2.40
CA LYS A 213 -12.76 24.02 3.76
C LYS A 213 -11.29 24.37 3.90
N ILE A 214 -10.97 25.62 4.22
CA ILE A 214 -9.59 26.02 4.53
C ILE A 214 -9.29 25.66 5.99
N VAL A 215 -8.11 25.10 6.23
CA VAL A 215 -7.55 24.93 7.57
C VAL A 215 -6.18 25.60 7.64
N VAL A 216 -6.05 26.58 8.52
CA VAL A 216 -4.77 27.27 8.76
C VAL A 216 -4.04 26.55 9.88
N ALA A 217 -2.84 26.06 9.59
CA ALA A 217 -1.93 25.47 10.55
C ALA A 217 -0.51 25.49 10.01
N ASP A 218 0.45 26.00 10.77
CA ASP A 218 1.86 25.77 10.47
C ASP A 218 2.25 24.33 10.81
N LEU A 219 2.57 23.56 9.77
CA LEU A 219 2.95 22.14 9.93
C LEU A 219 4.31 21.97 10.61
N ALA A 220 5.15 23.01 10.65
CA ALA A 220 6.38 23.01 11.42
C ALA A 220 6.13 23.16 12.94
N ASN A 221 4.97 23.68 13.33
CA ASN A 221 4.60 23.88 14.73
C ASN A 221 3.82 22.64 15.26
N PRO A 222 4.37 21.87 16.22
CA PRO A 222 3.71 20.67 16.75
C PRO A 222 2.34 20.93 17.40
N LEU A 223 2.13 22.12 17.99
CA LEU A 223 0.86 22.47 18.63
C LEU A 223 -0.24 22.70 17.57
N GLU A 224 0.05 23.49 16.55
CA GLU A 224 -0.88 23.74 15.44
C GLU A 224 -1.14 22.46 14.65
N ARG A 225 -0.10 21.64 14.43
CA ARG A 225 -0.26 20.31 13.85
C ARG A 225 -1.23 19.45 14.69
N SER A 226 -1.07 19.41 16.00
CA SER A 226 -1.97 18.66 16.89
C SER A 226 -3.42 19.15 16.80
N GLN A 227 -3.64 20.47 16.73
CA GLN A 227 -4.97 21.07 16.53
C GLN A 227 -5.58 20.70 15.18
N LEU A 228 -4.77 20.68 14.11
CA LEU A 228 -5.19 20.17 12.79
C LEU A 228 -5.64 18.71 12.88
N LEU A 229 -4.89 17.85 13.57
CA LEU A 229 -5.26 16.44 13.72
C LEU A 229 -6.61 16.27 14.45
N GLU A 230 -6.87 17.05 15.51
CA GLU A 230 -8.17 17.03 16.20
C GLU A 230 -9.32 17.45 15.29
N GLN A 231 -9.11 18.45 14.42
CA GLN A 231 -10.11 18.84 13.42
C GLN A 231 -10.34 17.73 12.38
N LEU A 232 -9.28 17.06 11.93
CA LEU A 232 -9.37 15.97 10.95
C LEU A 232 -10.08 14.73 11.50
N LYS A 233 -9.94 14.42 12.80
CA LYS A 233 -10.68 13.34 13.46
C LYS A 233 -12.20 13.52 13.41
N GLN A 234 -12.67 14.77 13.30
CA GLN A 234 -14.11 15.08 13.19
C GLN A 234 -14.62 14.99 11.74
N VAL A 235 -13.72 14.88 10.76
CA VAL A 235 -14.10 14.74 9.35
C VAL A 235 -14.31 13.26 9.06
N SER A 236 -15.54 12.91 8.69
CA SER A 236 -15.83 11.60 8.13
C SER A 236 -15.32 11.51 6.68
N ASN A 237 -14.89 10.31 6.27
CA ASN A 237 -14.67 9.93 4.87
C ASN A 237 -13.57 10.71 4.11
N VAL A 238 -12.41 10.94 4.74
CA VAL A 238 -11.21 11.35 3.99
C VAL A 238 -10.69 10.15 3.19
N THR A 239 -10.85 10.19 1.88
CA THR A 239 -10.47 9.06 0.99
C THR A 239 -9.23 9.35 0.16
N ALA A 240 -8.74 10.60 0.14
CA ALA A 240 -7.40 10.87 -0.34
C ALA A 240 -6.69 11.95 0.49
N PHE A 241 -5.37 11.87 0.52
CA PHE A 241 -4.48 12.85 1.15
C PHE A 241 -3.31 13.14 0.23
N VAL A 242 -3.17 14.39 -0.20
CA VAL A 242 -2.03 14.89 -0.98
C VAL A 242 -1.16 15.75 -0.08
N HIS A 243 0.04 15.28 0.22
CA HIS A 243 1.05 16.03 0.96
C HIS A 243 1.96 16.80 0.01
N ALA A 244 1.58 18.05 -0.29
CA ALA A 244 2.35 18.97 -1.13
C ALA A 244 3.05 20.08 -0.34
N ALA A 245 2.81 20.21 0.96
CA ALA A 245 3.52 21.15 1.81
C ALA A 245 5.02 20.85 1.86
N SER A 246 5.84 21.87 1.62
CA SER A 246 7.29 21.80 1.78
C SER A 246 7.84 23.19 2.12
N PRO A 247 8.72 23.33 3.14
CA PRO A 247 9.48 24.56 3.37
C PRO A 247 10.47 24.79 2.24
N ARG A 248 10.94 26.03 2.08
CA ARG A 248 12.00 26.35 1.11
C ARG A 248 13.25 25.52 1.37
N LEU A 249 14.05 25.27 0.33
CA LEU A 249 15.26 24.45 0.42
C LEU A 249 16.27 24.96 1.46
N ASP A 250 16.35 26.28 1.62
CA ASP A 250 17.22 26.99 2.57
C ASP A 250 16.63 27.11 4.00
N SER A 251 15.49 26.47 4.27
CA SER A 251 14.92 26.43 5.62
C SER A 251 15.78 25.59 6.57
N SER A 252 15.55 25.71 7.87
CA SER A 252 16.27 24.89 8.86
C SER A 252 16.03 23.39 8.62
N PHE A 253 17.02 22.56 8.96
CA PHE A 253 16.86 21.10 8.89
C PHE A 253 15.65 20.61 9.68
N LEU A 254 15.39 21.22 10.84
CA LEU A 254 14.24 20.88 11.68
C LEU A 254 12.92 21.18 10.96
N ASP A 255 12.76 22.35 10.34
CA ASP A 255 11.54 22.67 9.59
C ASP A 255 11.33 21.71 8.41
N LEU A 256 12.41 21.39 7.69
CA LEU A 256 12.39 20.44 6.58
C LEU A 256 11.90 19.07 7.04
N VAL A 257 12.39 18.57 8.18
CA VAL A 257 11.98 17.28 8.76
C VAL A 257 10.55 17.34 9.31
N GLU A 258 10.20 18.40 10.04
CA GLU A 258 8.87 18.60 10.61
C GLU A 258 7.79 18.57 9.54
N VAL A 259 8.00 19.29 8.43
CA VAL A 259 6.99 19.39 7.38
C VAL A 259 7.07 18.21 6.41
N ASN A 260 8.23 17.83 5.86
CA ASN A 260 8.28 16.79 4.84
C ASN A 260 8.13 15.36 5.39
N PHE A 261 8.35 15.14 6.69
CA PHE A 261 8.25 13.82 7.30
C PHE A 261 7.27 13.76 8.48
N LEU A 262 7.48 14.51 9.56
CA LEU A 262 6.68 14.35 10.77
C LEU A 262 5.21 14.69 10.54
N SER A 263 4.93 15.78 9.82
CA SER A 263 3.57 16.16 9.49
C SER A 263 2.90 15.19 8.52
N LEU A 264 3.64 14.68 7.53
CA LEU A 264 3.17 13.61 6.65
C LEU A 264 2.78 12.37 7.45
N LYS A 265 3.65 11.94 8.37
CA LYS A 265 3.45 10.78 9.23
C LYS A 265 2.24 10.95 10.13
N ASP A 266 2.15 12.07 10.84
CA ASP A 266 1.09 12.36 11.80
C ASP A 266 -0.28 12.47 11.09
N ILE A 267 -0.35 13.20 9.96
CA ILE A 267 -1.58 13.36 9.18
C ILE A 267 -1.99 12.04 8.53
N SER A 268 -1.05 11.30 7.93
CA SER A 268 -1.34 9.97 7.34
C SER A 268 -1.96 9.04 8.39
N ASN A 269 -1.36 8.98 9.58
CA ASN A 269 -1.87 8.17 10.69
C ASN A 269 -3.26 8.61 11.17
N CYS A 270 -3.60 9.89 11.05
CA CYS A 270 -4.92 10.40 11.41
C CYS A 270 -6.00 10.01 10.40
N VAL A 271 -5.68 10.01 9.10
CA VAL A 271 -6.68 9.75 8.03
C VAL A 271 -6.82 8.27 7.66
N ILE A 272 -5.78 7.45 7.85
CA ILE A 272 -5.81 6.00 7.53
C ILE A 272 -6.99 5.25 8.17
N PRO A 273 -7.35 5.46 9.45
CA PRO A 273 -8.52 4.80 10.05
C PRO A 273 -9.82 5.06 9.27
N SER A 274 -10.02 6.30 8.78
CA SER A 274 -11.18 6.63 7.97
C SER A 274 -11.16 5.96 6.59
N MET A 275 -9.99 5.84 5.98
CA MET A 275 -9.79 5.12 4.71
C MET A 275 -10.02 3.60 4.87
N LEU A 276 -9.60 3.02 6.01
CA LEU A 276 -9.82 1.61 6.32
C LEU A 276 -11.32 1.30 6.53
N ASN A 277 -12.08 2.23 7.10
CA ASN A 277 -13.53 2.05 7.29
C ASN A 277 -14.28 1.86 5.96
N VAL A 278 -13.77 2.44 4.87
CA VAL A 278 -14.35 2.30 3.52
C VAL A 278 -13.51 1.39 2.60
N GLN A 279 -12.39 0.86 3.11
CA GLN A 279 -11.40 0.08 2.36
C GLN A 279 -11.06 0.73 0.99
N LYS A 280 -10.84 2.05 1.03
CA LYS A 280 -10.55 2.92 -0.11
C LYS A 280 -9.77 4.14 0.37
N GLY A 281 -8.55 4.31 -0.12
CA GLY A 281 -7.68 5.39 0.29
C GLY A 281 -6.53 5.61 -0.69
N LYS A 282 -6.18 6.87 -0.95
CA LYS A 282 -4.99 7.25 -1.72
C LYS A 282 -4.18 8.29 -0.94
N ILE A 283 -2.93 7.98 -0.62
CA ILE A 283 -2.01 8.94 -0.01
C ILE A 283 -0.93 9.27 -1.03
N ILE A 284 -0.74 10.54 -1.36
CA ILE A 284 0.25 10.97 -2.34
C ILE A 284 1.18 11.96 -1.68
N PHE A 285 2.47 11.63 -1.65
CA PHE A 285 3.52 12.53 -1.22
C PHE A 285 4.21 13.16 -2.42
N ILE A 286 4.29 14.49 -2.46
CA ILE A 286 5.12 15.19 -3.42
C ILE A 286 6.57 15.13 -2.95
N GLY A 287 7.29 14.16 -3.52
CA GLY A 287 8.72 13.91 -3.31
C GLY A 287 9.59 14.89 -4.11
N SER A 288 10.71 14.39 -4.60
CA SER A 288 11.67 15.15 -5.42
C SER A 288 12.52 14.19 -6.25
N SER A 289 12.77 14.49 -7.52
CA SER A 289 13.73 13.73 -8.32
C SER A 289 15.18 13.93 -7.86
N SER A 290 15.45 14.96 -7.05
CA SER A 290 16.78 15.20 -6.46
C SER A 290 17.32 14.04 -5.64
N LEU A 291 16.46 13.10 -5.21
CA LEU A 291 16.88 11.87 -4.57
C LEU A 291 17.64 10.91 -5.50
N GLN A 292 17.53 11.10 -6.82
CA GLN A 292 18.21 10.28 -7.83
C GLN A 292 19.65 10.73 -8.11
N TYR A 293 19.97 12.01 -7.90
CA TYR A 293 21.26 12.61 -8.26
C TYR A 293 21.95 13.41 -7.15
N LEU A 294 21.28 13.63 -6.01
CA LEU A 294 21.81 14.22 -4.78
C LEU A 294 22.66 15.49 -4.99
N PRO A 295 22.04 16.64 -5.31
CA PRO A 295 22.75 17.91 -5.52
C PRO A 295 23.56 18.37 -4.31
N ASP A 296 24.66 19.06 -4.59
CA ASP A 296 25.45 19.74 -3.57
C ASP A 296 24.60 20.79 -2.81
N ASN A 297 24.75 20.85 -1.49
CA ASN A 297 24.04 21.76 -0.57
C ASN A 297 22.53 21.48 -0.42
N TRP A 298 22.05 20.30 -0.84
CA TRP A 298 20.64 19.88 -0.70
C TRP A 298 20.48 18.74 0.31
N GLU A 299 21.48 18.48 1.16
CA GLU A 299 21.58 17.29 2.02
C GLU A 299 20.41 17.23 3.02
N TYR A 300 20.06 18.37 3.63
CA TYR A 300 18.94 18.44 4.58
C TYR A 300 17.58 18.24 3.90
N TYR A 301 17.39 18.85 2.73
CA TYR A 301 16.16 18.71 1.96
C TYR A 301 15.98 17.27 1.45
N THR A 302 17.04 16.69 0.85
CA THR A 302 17.03 15.31 0.35
C THR A 302 16.85 14.30 1.48
N ALA A 303 17.51 14.48 2.64
CA ALA A 303 17.31 13.63 3.80
C ALA A 303 15.84 13.64 4.29
N ALA A 304 15.24 14.83 4.40
CA ALA A 304 13.84 14.96 4.83
C ALA A 304 12.85 14.35 3.81
N LYS A 305 13.06 14.56 2.50
CA LYS A 305 12.25 13.93 1.44
C LYS A 305 12.41 12.41 1.41
N ALA A 306 13.62 11.89 1.61
CA ALA A 306 13.87 10.45 1.69
C ALA A 306 13.16 9.79 2.88
N ALA A 307 13.13 10.46 4.04
CA ALA A 307 12.37 10.01 5.21
C ALA A 307 10.86 9.94 4.92
N GLY A 308 10.30 10.99 4.31
CA GLY A 308 8.90 11.02 3.89
C GLY A 308 8.55 9.92 2.88
N GLN A 309 9.40 9.70 1.89
CA GLN A 309 9.21 8.64 0.89
C GLN A 309 9.27 7.23 1.50
N THR A 310 10.22 6.97 2.41
CA THR A 310 10.32 5.67 3.11
C THR A 310 9.08 5.41 3.95
N TRP A 311 8.52 6.46 4.57
CA TRP A 311 7.25 6.38 5.28
C TRP A 311 6.10 5.97 4.35
N ILE A 312 5.97 6.61 3.19
CA ILE A 312 4.96 6.24 2.17
C ILE A 312 5.09 4.78 1.73
N ASN A 313 6.32 4.31 1.46
CA ASN A 313 6.55 2.91 1.10
C ASN A 313 6.09 1.95 2.22
N SER A 314 6.30 2.33 3.48
CA SER A 314 5.88 1.54 4.63
C SER A 314 4.35 1.49 4.76
N ILE A 315 3.67 2.62 4.54
CA ILE A 315 2.20 2.70 4.53
C ILE A 315 1.63 1.87 3.39
N HIS A 316 2.14 2.03 2.16
CA HIS A 316 1.66 1.26 1.01
C HIS A 316 1.82 -0.24 1.26
N LYS A 317 3.00 -0.70 1.67
CA LYS A 317 3.25 -2.12 1.99
C LYS A 317 2.30 -2.65 3.06
N LYS A 318 1.98 -1.85 4.08
CA LYS A 318 1.13 -2.27 5.20
C LYS A 318 -0.36 -2.31 4.82
N TYR A 319 -0.83 -1.36 4.02
CA TYR A 319 -2.27 -1.10 3.86
C TYR A 319 -2.83 -1.27 2.43
N SER A 320 -2.01 -1.44 1.39
CA SER A 320 -2.49 -1.59 0.00
C SER A 320 -3.44 -2.77 -0.18
N LYS A 321 -3.14 -3.91 0.48
CA LYS A 321 -4.04 -5.08 0.47
C LYS A 321 -5.44 -4.83 1.03
N TYR A 322 -5.64 -3.72 1.76
CA TYR A 322 -6.94 -3.30 2.29
C TYR A 322 -7.53 -2.09 1.55
N GLY A 323 -7.01 -1.78 0.35
CA GLY A 323 -7.51 -0.72 -0.53
C GLY A 323 -6.96 0.66 -0.22
N ILE A 324 -5.82 0.77 0.48
CA ILE A 324 -5.16 2.04 0.79
C ILE A 324 -3.79 2.07 0.14
N ASP A 325 -3.71 2.74 -1.00
CA ASP A 325 -2.45 2.89 -1.72
C ASP A 325 -1.76 4.19 -1.33
N ALA A 326 -0.43 4.15 -1.28
CA ALA A 326 0.36 5.32 -0.94
C ALA A 326 1.51 5.46 -1.93
N PHE A 327 1.56 6.60 -2.61
CA PHE A 327 2.46 6.87 -3.72
C PHE A 327 3.39 8.03 -3.39
N THR A 328 4.63 7.94 -3.86
CA THR A 328 5.52 9.09 -3.94
C THR A 328 5.58 9.55 -5.39
N LEU A 329 5.15 10.77 -5.66
CA LEU A 329 5.37 11.44 -6.93
C LEU A 329 6.59 12.34 -6.78
N ALA A 330 7.68 12.01 -7.46
CA ALA A 330 8.95 12.72 -7.44
C ALA A 330 9.12 13.50 -8.74
N PRO A 331 8.64 14.75 -8.79
CA PRO A 331 8.85 15.62 -9.94
C PRO A 331 10.30 16.11 -9.99
N GLY A 332 10.75 16.40 -11.21
CA GLY A 332 11.89 17.27 -11.50
C GLY A 332 11.61 18.73 -11.18
N PHE A 333 12.33 19.62 -11.85
CA PHE A 333 12.08 21.05 -11.72
C PHE A 333 10.67 21.39 -12.24
N VAL A 334 9.90 22.09 -11.40
CA VAL A 334 8.56 22.58 -11.74
C VAL A 334 8.57 24.09 -11.73
N GLN A 335 7.97 24.75 -12.72
CA GLN A 335 7.89 26.21 -12.85
C GLN A 335 7.07 26.83 -11.70
N THR A 336 7.72 27.05 -10.56
CA THR A 336 7.13 27.57 -9.33
C THR A 336 8.08 28.52 -8.64
N SER A 337 7.54 29.34 -7.75
CA SER A 337 8.30 30.18 -6.82
C SER A 337 9.31 29.41 -5.97
N PHE A 338 9.04 28.13 -5.68
CA PHE A 338 9.94 27.25 -4.90
C PHE A 338 11.27 26.97 -5.62
N SER A 339 11.19 26.65 -6.91
CA SER A 339 12.32 26.17 -7.70
C SER A 339 13.04 27.29 -8.48
N THR A 340 12.46 28.49 -8.55
CA THR A 340 12.93 29.58 -9.42
C THR A 340 14.41 29.94 -9.24
N ALA A 341 14.96 29.87 -8.02
CA ALA A 341 16.37 30.14 -7.76
C ALA A 341 17.33 29.01 -8.21
N TYR A 342 16.79 27.85 -8.59
CA TYR A 342 17.54 26.62 -8.86
C TYR A 342 17.31 26.07 -10.27
N ARG A 343 16.45 26.71 -11.07
CA ARG A 343 16.18 26.32 -12.47
C ARG A 343 17.21 26.96 -13.39
N ASP A 344 17.61 26.22 -14.42
CA ASP A 344 18.39 26.76 -15.53
C ASP A 344 17.41 27.33 -16.56
N SER A 345 17.63 28.58 -17.00
CA SER A 345 16.80 29.21 -18.03
C SER A 345 16.81 28.46 -19.37
N ASN A 346 17.75 27.54 -19.59
CA ASN A 346 17.89 26.76 -20.80
C ASN A 346 17.22 25.38 -20.76
N THR A 347 16.62 24.98 -19.63
CA THR A 347 15.91 23.70 -19.51
C THR A 347 14.40 23.87 -19.66
N VAL A 348 13.75 22.87 -20.26
CA VAL A 348 12.28 22.79 -20.26
C VAL A 348 11.86 22.13 -18.96
N ASP A 349 11.31 22.93 -18.05
CA ASP A 349 10.84 22.49 -16.74
C ASP A 349 9.35 22.14 -16.78
N LEU A 350 8.91 21.22 -15.90
CA LEU A 350 7.50 20.86 -15.73
C LEU A 350 6.66 22.06 -15.35
N ILE A 351 5.41 22.11 -15.80
CA ILE A 351 4.42 23.05 -15.27
C ILE A 351 3.63 22.43 -14.09
N PRO A 352 3.11 23.23 -13.15
CA PRO A 352 2.30 22.73 -12.03
C PRO A 352 1.15 21.82 -12.44
N GLU A 353 0.54 22.08 -13.60
CA GLU A 353 -0.58 21.36 -14.17
C GLU A 353 -0.24 19.91 -14.54
N GLU A 354 0.98 19.63 -15.01
CA GLU A 354 1.46 18.28 -15.36
C GLU A 354 1.63 17.42 -14.10
N VAL A 355 2.19 18.02 -13.04
CA VAL A 355 2.29 17.36 -11.73
C VAL A 355 0.89 17.10 -11.17
N ALA A 356 0.01 18.10 -11.24
CA ALA A 356 -1.35 17.98 -10.76
C ALA A 356 -2.16 16.90 -11.51
N GLU A 357 -1.97 16.78 -12.82
CA GLU A 357 -2.59 15.73 -13.62
C GLU A 357 -2.12 14.33 -13.18
N SER A 358 -0.83 14.15 -12.95
CA SER A 358 -0.30 12.89 -12.43
C SER A 358 -0.90 12.52 -11.06
N VAL A 359 -1.02 13.49 -10.15
CA VAL A 359 -1.68 13.29 -8.84
C VAL A 359 -3.15 12.88 -9.00
N VAL A 360 -3.88 13.57 -9.87
CA VAL A 360 -5.31 13.34 -10.09
C VAL A 360 -5.56 11.98 -10.75
N ASN A 361 -4.70 11.57 -11.68
CA ASN A 361 -4.77 10.27 -12.33
C ASN A 361 -4.52 9.13 -11.33
N LEU A 362 -3.60 9.32 -10.36
CA LEU A 362 -3.40 8.38 -9.25
C LEU A 362 -4.63 8.29 -8.33
N ILE A 363 -5.27 9.43 -8.01
CA ILE A 363 -6.45 9.46 -7.13
C ILE A 363 -7.67 8.82 -7.80
N SER A 364 -7.81 8.97 -9.11
CA SER A 364 -8.95 8.46 -9.88
C SER A 364 -8.70 7.13 -10.59
N ASP A 365 -7.63 6.42 -10.22
CA ASP A 365 -7.26 5.10 -10.75
C ASP A 365 -7.16 5.06 -12.30
N GLN A 366 -6.75 6.18 -12.92
CA GLN A 366 -6.62 6.31 -14.38
C GLN A 366 -5.24 5.87 -14.91
N ILE A 367 -4.29 5.59 -14.01
CA ILE A 367 -2.97 5.05 -14.34
C ILE A 367 -2.77 3.77 -13.52
N ASP A 368 -2.45 2.68 -14.21
CA ASP A 368 -1.94 1.47 -13.56
C ASP A 368 -0.44 1.64 -13.31
N VAL A 369 -0.05 1.54 -12.04
CA VAL A 369 1.30 1.88 -11.58
C VAL A 369 1.98 0.60 -11.12
N GLN A 370 3.08 0.22 -11.77
CA GLN A 370 3.93 -0.86 -11.25
C GLN A 370 4.74 -0.33 -10.07
N GLY A 371 4.30 -0.65 -8.85
CA GLY A 371 4.91 -0.15 -7.62
C GLY A 371 4.28 1.15 -7.12
N ASN A 372 5.03 1.91 -6.32
CA ASN A 372 4.47 3.05 -5.59
C ASN A 372 5.35 4.32 -5.64
N TYR A 373 6.34 4.35 -6.52
CA TYR A 373 7.18 5.49 -6.80
C TYR A 373 7.03 5.92 -8.26
N LEU A 374 6.81 7.21 -8.47
CA LEU A 374 6.64 7.82 -9.79
C LEU A 374 7.70 8.91 -9.94
N TRP A 375 8.63 8.72 -10.87
CA TRP A 375 9.61 9.74 -11.26
C TRP A 375 9.07 10.48 -12.49
N LEU A 376 8.72 11.74 -12.29
CA LEU A 376 8.16 12.61 -13.32
C LEU A 376 9.21 13.64 -13.72
N GLU A 377 9.59 13.65 -14.99
CA GLU A 377 10.44 14.67 -15.60
C GLU A 377 9.75 15.16 -16.88
N THR A 378 10.25 16.26 -17.43
CA THR A 378 9.74 16.76 -18.71
C THR A 378 9.86 15.68 -19.79
N GLY A 379 8.73 15.29 -20.36
CA GLY A 379 8.66 14.32 -21.45
C GLY A 379 8.68 12.85 -21.04
N PHE A 380 8.79 12.51 -19.74
CA PHE A 380 8.64 11.11 -19.32
C PHE A 380 8.09 10.93 -17.89
N LEU A 381 7.40 9.81 -17.69
CA LEU A 381 6.98 9.29 -16.40
C LEU A 381 7.50 7.87 -16.25
N LYS A 382 8.33 7.62 -15.23
CA LYS A 382 8.78 6.27 -14.87
C LYS A 382 8.12 5.82 -13.58
N THR A 383 7.63 4.59 -13.55
CA THR A 383 6.99 4.00 -12.37
C THR A 383 7.81 2.82 -11.86
N GLY A 384 7.85 2.63 -10.54
CA GLY A 384 8.56 1.50 -9.96
C GLY A 384 8.46 1.46 -8.44
N THR A 385 9.40 0.74 -7.84
CA THR A 385 9.69 0.84 -6.41
C THR A 385 10.98 1.62 -6.25
N TYR A 386 10.97 2.72 -5.50
CA TYR A 386 12.19 3.49 -5.25
C TYR A 386 13.29 2.61 -4.63
N GLY A 387 14.52 2.75 -5.11
CA GLY A 387 15.67 2.00 -4.62
C GLY A 387 15.88 0.64 -5.32
N PHE A 388 14.94 0.21 -6.18
CA PHE A 388 15.21 -0.83 -7.16
C PHE A 388 15.73 -0.18 -8.43
N TYR A 389 17.05 -0.15 -8.56
CA TYR A 389 17.66 -0.14 -9.87
C TYR A 389 17.45 -1.54 -10.45
N GLU A 390 16.78 -1.67 -11.59
CA GLU A 390 17.22 -2.71 -12.51
C GLU A 390 18.73 -2.55 -12.62
N ASN A 391 19.50 -3.62 -12.42
CA ASN A 391 20.91 -3.61 -12.74
C ASN A 391 21.03 -2.99 -14.13
N VAL A 392 21.59 -1.79 -14.21
CA VAL A 392 22.02 -1.19 -15.45
C VAL A 392 23.08 -2.15 -15.96
N SER A 393 22.65 -3.08 -16.79
CA SER A 393 23.53 -3.82 -17.66
C SER A 393 24.22 -2.77 -18.52
N SER A 394 25.52 -2.59 -18.24
CA SER A 394 26.48 -1.86 -19.07
C SER A 394 26.05 -0.46 -19.52
N ALA A 395 26.21 0.53 -18.66
CA ALA A 395 26.64 1.83 -19.16
C ALA A 395 28.05 1.65 -19.74
N GLN A 396 28.15 1.62 -21.06
CA GLN A 396 29.41 1.82 -21.78
C GLN A 396 30.04 3.13 -21.29
N LYS A 397 31.05 3.03 -20.41
CA LYS A 397 32.04 4.10 -20.27
C LYS A 397 33.14 3.82 -21.27
N SER A 398 33.11 4.62 -22.33
CA SER A 398 34.17 4.80 -23.30
C SER A 398 35.50 5.16 -22.63
N ASN A 399 36.52 4.36 -22.96
CA ASN A 399 37.96 4.63 -23.02
C ASN A 399 38.57 5.64 -22.03
N VAL A 400 39.27 5.11 -21.03
CA VAL A 400 40.63 5.59 -20.69
C VAL A 400 41.51 4.37 -20.43
N ASP A 401 42.55 4.22 -21.24
CA ASP A 401 43.60 3.22 -21.17
C ASP A 401 44.59 3.56 -20.05
N TYR A 402 44.87 2.60 -19.17
CA TYR A 402 46.14 2.53 -18.45
C TYR A 402 46.56 1.07 -18.22
N SER A 403 47.43 0.61 -19.12
CA SER A 403 48.60 -0.24 -18.86
C SER A 403 48.37 -1.68 -18.36
N GLN A 404 48.77 -2.60 -19.24
CA GLN A 404 48.98 -4.02 -19.03
C GLN A 404 49.78 -4.32 -17.75
N LYS A 405 49.24 -5.21 -16.92
CA LYS A 405 50.04 -6.19 -16.18
C LYS A 405 49.53 -7.58 -16.51
N ASP A 406 50.37 -8.29 -17.23
CA ASP A 406 50.28 -9.73 -17.48
C ASP A 406 50.06 -10.49 -16.17
N LEU A 407 48.90 -11.14 -16.07
CA LEU A 407 48.74 -12.32 -15.23
C LEU A 407 48.49 -13.50 -16.16
N LYS A 408 49.58 -14.13 -16.56
CA LYS A 408 49.56 -15.50 -17.07
C LYS A 408 49.01 -16.39 -15.97
N PHE A 409 47.82 -16.96 -16.16
CA PHE A 409 47.42 -18.17 -15.47
C PHE A 409 47.67 -19.37 -16.38
N SER A 410 48.43 -20.31 -15.82
CA SER A 410 48.84 -21.55 -16.44
C SER A 410 47.67 -22.49 -16.67
N SER A 411 47.84 -23.28 -17.72
CA SER A 411 47.04 -24.39 -18.23
C SER A 411 46.47 -25.39 -17.22
N SER A 412 45.38 -26.02 -17.70
CA SER A 412 44.80 -27.34 -17.37
C SER A 412 43.77 -27.42 -16.24
N ILE A 413 42.53 -27.05 -16.57
CA ILE A 413 41.33 -27.69 -16.01
C ILE A 413 40.47 -28.11 -17.21
N ASP A 414 40.06 -29.37 -17.20
CA ASP A 414 39.24 -30.03 -18.22
C ASP A 414 37.89 -29.29 -18.40
N ASP A 415 37.73 -28.58 -19.52
CA ASP A 415 36.56 -27.73 -19.89
C ASP A 415 35.24 -28.52 -20.08
N SER A 416 35.18 -29.78 -19.66
CA SER A 416 34.06 -30.69 -19.88
C SER A 416 33.28 -31.07 -18.62
N SER A 417 33.69 -30.64 -17.42
CA SER A 417 32.99 -30.99 -16.17
C SER A 417 31.81 -30.05 -15.89
N ILE A 418 30.61 -30.61 -15.75
CA ILE A 418 29.38 -29.87 -15.40
C ILE A 418 29.57 -29.03 -14.13
N ASN A 419 30.41 -29.47 -13.20
CA ASN A 419 30.73 -28.71 -11.98
C ASN A 419 31.45 -27.38 -12.26
N ALA A 420 32.32 -27.34 -13.28
CA ALA A 420 33.01 -26.10 -13.67
C ALA A 420 32.00 -25.10 -14.25
N LEU A 421 31.08 -25.58 -15.10
CA LEU A 421 30.01 -24.76 -15.69
C LEU A 421 29.01 -24.25 -14.65
N LEU A 422 28.65 -25.08 -13.66
CA LEU A 422 27.82 -24.65 -12.54
C LEU A 422 28.53 -23.58 -11.70
N SER A 423 29.84 -23.75 -11.45
CA SER A 423 30.62 -22.78 -10.68
C SER A 423 30.79 -21.46 -11.41
N GLU A 424 30.97 -21.49 -12.74
CA GLU A 424 30.99 -20.31 -13.61
C GLU A 424 29.66 -19.57 -13.57
N PHE A 425 28.55 -20.30 -13.72
CA PHE A 425 27.22 -19.71 -13.76
C PHE A 425 26.81 -19.07 -12.43
N PHE A 426 27.07 -19.75 -11.31
CA PHE A 426 26.74 -19.26 -9.97
C PHE A 426 27.82 -18.35 -9.37
N LYS A 427 28.97 -18.17 -10.03
CA LYS A 427 30.13 -17.41 -9.55
C LYS A 427 30.59 -17.86 -8.16
N THR A 428 30.65 -19.17 -7.93
CA THR A 428 30.99 -19.72 -6.61
C THR A 428 32.50 -19.66 -6.34
N PRO A 429 32.92 -19.51 -5.07
CA PRO A 429 34.33 -19.59 -4.68
C PRO A 429 34.97 -20.94 -5.08
N ALA A 430 36.29 -20.95 -5.29
CA ALA A 430 37.02 -22.18 -5.60
C ALA A 430 36.87 -23.22 -4.47
N GLY A 431 36.43 -24.43 -4.81
CA GLY A 431 36.21 -25.54 -3.86
C GLY A 431 34.82 -25.56 -3.19
N TYR A 432 33.89 -24.71 -3.62
CA TYR A 432 32.52 -24.72 -3.11
C TYR A 432 31.74 -25.95 -3.62
N ASP A 433 31.19 -26.74 -2.70
CA ASP A 433 30.45 -27.97 -3.03
C ASP A 433 28.97 -27.66 -3.36
N ILE A 434 28.55 -27.98 -4.58
CA ILE A 434 27.18 -27.82 -5.08
C ILE A 434 26.52 -29.20 -5.34
N GLU A 435 27.14 -30.31 -4.93
CA GLU A 435 26.63 -31.67 -5.20
C GLU A 435 25.23 -31.92 -4.63
N GLN A 436 24.87 -31.26 -3.53
CA GLN A 436 23.54 -31.32 -2.91
C GLN A 436 22.65 -30.10 -3.23
N GLY A 437 23.10 -29.22 -4.13
CA GLY A 437 22.40 -27.99 -4.51
C GLY A 437 21.13 -28.23 -5.31
N GLY A 438 20.20 -27.28 -5.23
CA GLY A 438 18.94 -27.35 -5.96
C GLY A 438 18.08 -26.10 -5.82
N LEU A 439 16.99 -26.09 -6.57
CA LEU A 439 16.00 -25.02 -6.59
C LEU A 439 15.50 -24.72 -5.17
N ASN A 440 15.59 -23.46 -4.72
CA ASN A 440 15.25 -23.00 -3.37
C ASN A 440 16.15 -23.55 -2.23
N ILE A 441 17.21 -24.28 -2.55
CA ILE A 441 18.20 -24.80 -1.58
C ILE A 441 19.53 -24.05 -1.74
N THR A 442 19.91 -23.73 -2.97
CA THR A 442 21.14 -23.00 -3.29
C THR A 442 20.85 -21.50 -3.42
N PRO A 443 21.57 -20.61 -2.70
CA PRO A 443 21.44 -19.17 -2.86
C PRO A 443 21.62 -18.74 -4.32
N GLY A 444 20.66 -17.97 -4.85
CA GLY A 444 20.66 -17.55 -6.24
C GLY A 444 20.07 -18.56 -7.24
N TRP A 445 19.59 -19.72 -6.79
CA TRP A 445 18.91 -20.71 -7.63
C TRP A 445 17.40 -20.71 -7.40
N ASP A 446 16.68 -19.96 -8.24
CA ASP A 446 15.22 -19.92 -8.34
C ASP A 446 14.73 -20.43 -9.71
N SER A 447 13.42 -20.42 -9.96
CA SER A 447 12.83 -20.95 -11.21
C SER A 447 13.34 -20.24 -12.47
N LEU A 448 13.57 -18.92 -12.41
CA LEU A 448 14.05 -18.15 -13.55
C LEU A 448 15.54 -18.44 -13.78
N LYS A 449 16.34 -18.41 -12.72
CA LYS A 449 17.77 -18.73 -12.77
C LYS A 449 18.02 -20.18 -13.17
N HIS A 450 17.09 -21.08 -12.86
CA HIS A 450 17.14 -22.46 -13.33
C HIS A 450 16.98 -22.56 -14.84
N ILE A 451 16.03 -21.84 -15.43
CA ILE A 451 15.85 -21.78 -16.89
C ILE A 451 17.08 -21.15 -17.55
N GLU A 452 17.61 -20.07 -16.99
CA GLU A 452 18.86 -19.46 -17.47
C GLU A 452 20.05 -20.43 -17.41
N LEU A 453 20.17 -21.21 -16.33
CA LEU A 453 21.20 -22.24 -16.20
C LEU A 453 21.06 -23.30 -17.29
N LEU A 454 19.84 -23.75 -17.57
CA LEU A 454 19.60 -24.75 -18.62
C LEU A 454 19.97 -24.19 -20.00
N LEU A 455 19.53 -22.96 -20.34
CA LEU A 455 19.91 -22.29 -21.58
C LEU A 455 21.42 -22.07 -21.69
N PHE A 456 22.07 -21.73 -20.58
CA PHE A 456 23.53 -21.63 -20.50
C PHE A 456 24.20 -22.97 -20.83
N LEU A 457 23.72 -24.07 -20.23
CA LEU A 457 24.22 -25.42 -20.52
C LEU A 457 23.92 -25.86 -21.96
N GLU A 458 22.76 -25.53 -22.53
CA GLU A 458 22.45 -25.78 -23.94
C GLU A 458 23.47 -25.08 -24.85
N SER A 459 23.78 -23.80 -24.57
CA SER A 459 24.72 -23.01 -25.35
C SER A 459 26.16 -23.52 -25.27
N ARG A 460 26.58 -24.00 -24.09
CA ARG A 460 27.96 -24.46 -23.83
C ARG A 460 28.18 -25.90 -24.25
N LEU A 461 27.16 -26.74 -24.15
CA LEU A 461 27.26 -28.19 -24.35
C LEU A 461 26.61 -28.69 -25.64
N GLY A 462 25.90 -27.83 -26.37
CA GLY A 462 25.22 -28.21 -27.61
C GLY A 462 24.06 -29.19 -27.43
N ILE A 463 23.53 -29.31 -26.22
CA ILE A 463 22.37 -30.16 -25.89
C ILE A 463 21.08 -29.34 -25.90
N LYS A 464 19.93 -30.01 -25.92
CA LYS A 464 18.61 -29.38 -25.73
C LYS A 464 17.78 -30.09 -24.67
N PHE A 465 17.09 -29.31 -23.84
CA PHE A 465 16.14 -29.79 -22.83
C PHE A 465 14.71 -29.63 -23.33
N THR A 466 13.89 -30.65 -23.12
CA THR A 466 12.43 -30.57 -23.28
C THR A 466 11.78 -30.01 -22.02
N SER A 467 10.55 -29.50 -22.13
CA SER A 467 9.81 -28.97 -20.98
C SER A 467 9.69 -29.98 -19.83
N GLY A 468 9.41 -31.25 -20.13
CA GLY A 468 9.32 -32.31 -19.12
C GLY A 468 10.67 -32.76 -18.53
N GLU A 469 11.79 -32.38 -19.16
CA GLU A 469 13.14 -32.58 -18.63
C GLU A 469 13.54 -31.44 -17.68
N VAL A 470 13.15 -30.20 -18.00
CA VAL A 470 13.36 -29.02 -17.13
C VAL A 470 12.76 -29.24 -15.74
N ASP A 471 11.54 -29.80 -15.68
CA ASP A 471 10.86 -30.06 -14.41
C ASP A 471 11.59 -31.12 -13.54
N LYS A 472 12.45 -31.94 -14.16
CA LYS A 472 13.20 -33.00 -13.47
C LYS A 472 14.59 -32.55 -13.01
N THR A 473 15.08 -31.39 -13.46
CA THR A 473 16.43 -30.90 -13.16
C THR A 473 16.52 -29.98 -11.94
N THR A 474 15.56 -30.05 -11.03
CA THR A 474 15.48 -29.19 -9.83
C THR A 474 16.61 -29.40 -8.82
N ARG A 475 17.46 -30.42 -9.01
CA ARG A 475 18.68 -30.68 -8.21
C ARG A 475 19.90 -30.88 -9.11
N THR A 476 21.08 -30.52 -8.62
CA THR A 476 22.35 -30.68 -9.36
C THR A 476 22.62 -32.12 -9.78
N PHE A 477 22.32 -33.10 -8.92
CA PHE A 477 22.50 -34.51 -9.27
C PHE A 477 21.65 -34.92 -10.49
N ALA A 478 20.35 -34.59 -10.49
CA ALA A 478 19.44 -34.91 -11.59
C ALA A 478 19.83 -34.17 -12.90
N LEU A 479 20.29 -32.91 -12.76
CA LEU A 479 20.84 -32.15 -13.88
C LEU A 479 22.10 -32.81 -14.46
N LYS A 480 23.02 -33.28 -13.60
CA LYS A 480 24.24 -34.00 -14.03
C LYS A 480 23.92 -35.29 -14.76
N GLU A 481 23.02 -36.11 -14.22
CA GLU A 481 22.60 -37.36 -14.86
C GLU A 481 22.01 -37.12 -16.25
N LEU A 482 21.13 -36.12 -16.37
CA LEU A 482 20.48 -35.81 -17.64
C LEU A 482 21.47 -35.26 -18.68
N VAL A 483 22.36 -34.36 -18.29
CA VAL A 483 23.40 -33.83 -19.18
C VAL A 483 24.36 -34.94 -19.64
N ASN A 484 24.75 -35.84 -18.73
CA ASN A 484 25.58 -36.99 -19.08
C ASN A 484 24.87 -37.98 -20.00
N ALA A 485 23.55 -38.17 -19.82
CA ALA A 485 22.74 -39.01 -20.70
C ALA A 485 22.61 -38.43 -22.12
N LYS A 486 22.55 -37.09 -22.26
CA LYS A 486 22.47 -36.40 -23.56
C LYS A 486 23.82 -36.23 -24.26
N ARG A 487 24.93 -36.42 -23.56
CA ARG A 487 26.31 -36.36 -24.10
C ARG A 487 26.82 -37.72 -24.62
N LYS A 488 26.13 -38.82 -24.29
CA LYS A 488 26.33 -40.13 -24.90
C LYS A 488 25.50 -40.23 -26.17
#